data_AF-A0A6C0K4Q0-F1
#
_entry.id   AF-A0A6C0K4Q0-F1
#
_cell.length_a   1.000
_cell.length_b   1.000
_cell.length_c   1.000
_cell.angle_alpha   90.00
_cell.angle_beta   90.00
_cell.angle_gamma   90.00
#
_symmetry.space_group_name_H-M   'P 1'
#
loop_
_entity.id
_entity.type
_entity.pdbx_description
1 polymer ?
#
loop_
_entity_poly.entity_id
_entity_poly.type
_entity_poly.pdbx_seq_one_letter_code
_entity_poly.pdbx_strand_id
1 'polypeptide(L)'
;MDGGALLGFGTYGCVFDRPLRVRSTSDGKCKSLDTTKKTVGKISEASDVANEVEAAKIISRIPKHELYFSVLDLKNVNQPCDKNKQVDKPGIEECPIVKRVPMARMLHFIMPYSGVGLSKFLNIHIQNKRQIPFEKTITHLLEAAALLVLNSFVHFDIHSENVLFDDKTSMPRIIDFGFGLSVKDIRTETLDTRWKVYTPDYPTEAPEITAIHGLRHKTPLNTAIHDIIHGKHPIKMSQFILGIKMDQQYTSLRNFMNNSKSIMESDWVSFFKYYWPGFDAWGIGTVILKFYSFVSQIPTYTKEESWKEVSEKTKYILRGLLRASPLERIDCVEALYIFQPESDIFKSERALTWIQEKGALRKPLST
;
A
#
# COMPACT_ATOMS: atom_id res chain seq x y z
N MET A 1 -11.87 -28.91 10.64
CA MET A 1 -10.59 -28.64 9.95
C MET A 1 -9.88 -27.57 10.74
N ASP A 2 -8.78 -27.95 11.37
CA ASP A 2 -8.04 -27.12 12.32
C ASP A 2 -6.93 -26.31 11.61
N GLY A 3 -7.30 -25.59 10.54
CA GLY A 3 -6.46 -24.58 9.86
C GLY A 3 -5.11 -25.02 9.31
N GLY A 4 -4.36 -24.07 8.74
CA GLY A 4 -2.95 -24.27 8.39
C GLY A 4 -2.62 -24.51 6.91
N ALA A 5 -3.60 -24.42 6.01
CA ALA A 5 -3.31 -24.41 4.57
C ALA A 5 -2.61 -23.09 4.19
N LEU A 6 -1.48 -23.16 3.48
CA LEU A 6 -0.73 -21.98 3.07
C LEU A 6 -1.51 -21.24 1.97
N LEU A 7 -1.87 -19.98 2.22
CA LEU A 7 -2.50 -19.10 1.23
C LEU A 7 -1.49 -18.34 0.39
N GLY A 8 -0.34 -17.99 1.00
CA GLY A 8 0.71 -17.24 0.33
C GLY A 8 1.87 -16.94 1.28
N PHE A 9 2.98 -16.48 0.71
CA PHE A 9 4.15 -16.05 1.45
C PHE A 9 4.79 -14.84 0.79
N GLY A 10 5.40 -14.00 1.61
CA GLY A 10 6.23 -12.87 1.17
C GLY A 10 7.63 -12.97 1.77
N THR A 11 8.37 -11.88 1.70
CA THR A 11 9.73 -11.79 2.26
C THR A 11 9.76 -12.06 3.77
N TYR A 12 8.75 -11.57 4.50
CA TYR A 12 8.75 -11.51 5.96
C TYR A 12 7.85 -12.54 6.65
N GLY A 13 7.07 -13.30 5.90
CA GLY A 13 6.09 -14.18 6.53
C GLY A 13 5.24 -15.00 5.59
N CYS A 14 4.41 -15.83 6.19
CA CYS A 14 3.46 -16.69 5.52
C CYS A 14 2.06 -16.47 6.08
N VAL A 15 1.07 -16.54 5.20
CA VAL A 15 -0.35 -16.38 5.52
C VAL A 15 -1.05 -17.72 5.30
N PHE A 16 -1.89 -18.11 6.25
CA PHE A 16 -2.57 -19.40 6.30
C PHE A 16 -4.09 -19.23 6.33
N ASP A 17 -4.79 -20.13 5.65
CA ASP A 17 -6.23 -20.28 5.76
C ASP A 17 -6.54 -20.88 7.13
N ARG A 18 -7.30 -20.11 7.90
CA ARG A 18 -7.47 -20.23 9.35
C ARG A 18 -6.15 -20.13 10.13
N PRO A 19 -6.20 -19.65 11.39
CA PRO A 19 -5.01 -19.51 12.21
C PRO A 19 -4.30 -20.83 12.54
N LEU A 20 -2.98 -20.77 12.71
CA LEU A 20 -2.21 -21.89 13.25
C LEU A 20 -2.49 -22.09 14.75
N ARG A 21 -2.12 -23.26 15.28
CA ARG A 21 -2.11 -23.46 16.73
C ARG A 21 -1.03 -22.61 17.36
N VAL A 22 -1.39 -21.96 18.47
CA VAL A 22 -0.50 -21.09 19.24
C VAL A 22 -0.27 -21.65 20.63
N ARG A 23 0.85 -21.26 21.24
CA ARG A 23 1.12 -21.54 22.64
C ARG A 23 0.27 -20.61 23.49
N SER A 24 -0.54 -21.19 24.37
CA SER A 24 -1.33 -20.45 25.34
C SER A 24 -0.41 -19.72 26.31
N THR A 25 -0.68 -18.43 26.55
CA THR A 25 0.09 -17.62 27.51
C THR A 25 -0.11 -18.06 28.96
N SER A 26 -1.23 -18.74 29.29
CA SER A 26 -1.55 -19.15 30.66
C SER A 26 -0.96 -20.49 31.07
N ASP A 27 -0.92 -21.49 30.19
CA ASP A 27 -0.47 -22.85 30.51
C ASP A 27 0.60 -23.41 29.56
N GLY A 28 1.05 -22.63 28.58
CA GLY A 28 2.05 -23.02 27.58
C GLY A 28 1.58 -24.11 26.61
N LYS A 29 0.34 -24.60 26.71
CA LYS A 29 -0.17 -25.68 25.87
C LYS A 29 -0.54 -25.16 24.48
N CYS A 30 -0.44 -26.05 23.49
CA CYS A 30 -0.85 -25.75 22.13
C CYS A 30 -2.37 -25.78 21.98
N LYS A 31 -2.95 -24.64 21.62
CA LYS A 31 -4.40 -24.48 21.45
C LYS A 31 -4.71 -23.88 20.08
N SER A 32 -5.83 -24.27 19.52
CA SER A 32 -6.42 -23.58 18.37
C SER A 32 -7.01 -22.26 18.87
N LEU A 33 -6.93 -21.21 18.04
CA LEU A 33 -7.61 -19.96 18.33
C LEU A 33 -9.10 -20.12 18.02
N ASP A 34 -9.96 -19.74 18.95
CA ASP A 34 -11.40 -19.69 18.71
C ASP A 34 -11.72 -18.44 17.89
N THR A 35 -11.99 -18.65 16.60
CA THR A 35 -12.34 -17.57 15.68
C THR A 35 -13.76 -17.76 15.17
N THR A 36 -14.67 -16.90 15.61
CA THR A 36 -16.08 -16.90 15.17
C THR A 36 -16.26 -16.29 13.77
N LYS A 37 -15.26 -15.56 13.26
CA LYS A 37 -15.26 -14.89 11.96
C LYS A 37 -14.23 -15.53 11.02
N LYS A 38 -14.47 -15.39 9.70
CA LYS A 38 -13.51 -15.79 8.66
C LYS A 38 -12.22 -14.96 8.83
N THR A 39 -11.16 -15.61 9.32
CA THR A 39 -9.88 -15.00 9.65
C THR A 39 -8.76 -15.82 9.02
N VAL A 40 -7.62 -15.17 8.81
CA VAL A 40 -6.38 -15.80 8.37
C VAL A 40 -5.33 -15.66 9.46
N GLY A 41 -4.42 -16.63 9.55
CA GLY A 41 -3.24 -16.53 10.42
C GLY A 41 -2.03 -16.06 9.61
N LYS A 42 -1.20 -15.19 10.17
CA LYS A 42 0.10 -14.83 9.61
C LYS A 42 1.19 -15.17 10.62
N ILE A 43 2.31 -15.70 10.16
CA ILE A 43 3.53 -15.84 10.97
C ILE A 43 4.65 -15.00 10.37
N SER A 44 5.46 -14.41 11.25
CA SER A 44 6.60 -13.55 10.87
C SER A 44 7.62 -13.50 12.01
N GLU A 45 8.82 -12.96 11.77
CA GLU A 45 9.78 -12.71 12.85
C GLU A 45 9.26 -11.65 13.82
N ALA A 46 9.62 -11.77 15.10
CA ALA A 46 9.14 -10.85 16.13
C ALA A 46 9.48 -9.37 15.83
N SER A 47 10.62 -9.11 15.19
CA SER A 47 11.02 -7.76 14.77
C SER A 47 10.09 -7.15 13.72
N ASP A 48 9.61 -7.97 12.78
CA ASP A 48 8.77 -7.51 11.67
C ASP A 48 7.33 -7.26 12.13
N VAL A 49 6.86 -8.06 13.09
CA VAL A 49 5.53 -7.91 13.70
C VAL A 49 5.40 -6.60 14.49
N ALA A 50 6.49 -6.02 14.98
CA ALA A 50 6.45 -4.76 15.71
C ALA A 50 5.79 -3.63 14.89
N ASN A 51 6.06 -3.58 13.58
CA ASN A 51 5.49 -2.58 12.68
C ASN A 51 4.00 -2.79 12.47
N GLU A 52 3.57 -4.04 12.29
CA GLU A 52 2.16 -4.41 12.14
C GLU A 52 1.37 -4.07 13.42
N VAL A 53 1.98 -4.27 14.60
CA VAL A 53 1.38 -3.91 15.89
C VAL A 53 1.23 -2.40 16.03
N GLU A 54 2.24 -1.63 15.63
CA GLU A 54 2.17 -0.17 15.65
C GLU A 54 1.11 0.36 14.68
N ALA A 55 1.08 -0.16 13.46
CA ALA A 55 0.07 0.16 12.46
C ALA A 55 -1.34 -0.13 12.99
N ALA A 56 -1.58 -1.32 13.56
CA ALA A 56 -2.87 -1.68 14.14
C ALA A 56 -3.28 -0.72 15.28
N LYS A 57 -2.35 -0.30 16.15
CA LYS A 57 -2.65 0.67 17.23
C LYS A 57 -3.10 2.04 16.70
N ILE A 58 -2.54 2.48 15.58
CA ILE A 58 -2.88 3.77 14.96
C ILE A 58 -4.17 3.64 14.16
N ILE A 59 -4.23 2.67 13.25
CA ILE A 59 -5.32 2.50 12.29
C ILE A 59 -6.63 2.11 12.99
N SER A 60 -6.59 1.27 14.04
CA SER A 60 -7.82 0.90 14.76
C SER A 60 -8.47 2.05 15.53
N ARG A 61 -7.82 3.22 15.64
CA ARG A 61 -8.43 4.45 16.18
C ARG A 61 -9.20 5.24 15.14
N ILE A 62 -9.01 4.93 13.86
CA ILE A 62 -9.73 5.58 12.77
C ILE A 62 -11.18 5.06 12.79
N PRO A 63 -12.19 5.94 12.83
CA PRO A 63 -13.59 5.52 12.77
C PRO A 63 -13.86 4.67 11.52
N LYS A 64 -14.50 3.51 11.70
CA LYS A 64 -14.84 2.57 10.61
C LYS A 64 -13.62 2.07 9.80
N HIS A 65 -12.42 2.02 10.41
CA HIS A 65 -11.20 1.56 9.75
C HIS A 65 -11.34 0.20 9.05
N GLU A 66 -12.16 -0.70 9.60
CA GLU A 66 -12.42 -2.04 9.06
C GLU A 66 -13.07 -2.05 7.67
N LEU A 67 -13.62 -0.92 7.21
CA LEU A 67 -14.10 -0.76 5.84
C LEU A 67 -12.94 -0.61 4.84
N TYR A 68 -11.82 -0.05 5.28
CA TYR A 68 -10.70 0.38 4.43
C TYR A 68 -9.43 -0.46 4.62
N PHE A 69 -9.25 -1.04 5.80
CA PHE A 69 -8.01 -1.69 6.18
C PHE A 69 -8.27 -3.06 6.82
N SER A 70 -7.32 -3.98 6.62
CA SER A 70 -7.22 -5.19 7.44
C SER A 70 -5.92 -5.16 8.21
N VAL A 71 -6.03 -4.90 9.50
CA VAL A 71 -4.90 -4.87 10.44
C VAL A 71 -4.95 -6.08 11.35
N LEU A 72 -3.81 -6.40 11.98
CA LEU A 72 -3.76 -7.49 12.93
C LEU A 72 -4.67 -7.25 14.14
N ASP A 73 -5.17 -8.35 14.72
CA ASP A 73 -5.85 -8.30 16.00
C ASP A 73 -4.82 -8.24 17.14
N LEU A 74 -4.73 -7.08 17.79
CA LEU A 74 -3.83 -6.81 18.91
C LEU A 74 -3.99 -7.80 20.08
N LYS A 75 -5.15 -8.45 20.24
CA LYS A 75 -5.39 -9.42 21.31
C LYS A 75 -4.85 -10.82 20.98
N ASN A 76 -4.50 -11.06 19.72
CA ASN A 76 -4.19 -12.39 19.20
C ASN A 76 -2.77 -12.50 18.62
N VAL A 77 -1.82 -11.76 19.20
CA VAL A 77 -0.38 -11.88 18.90
C VAL A 77 0.25 -12.88 19.88
N ASN A 78 0.60 -14.07 19.40
CA ASN A 78 1.07 -15.18 20.23
C ASN A 78 2.24 -15.93 19.57
N GLN A 79 2.98 -16.70 20.35
CA GLN A 79 3.98 -17.60 19.80
C GLN A 79 3.30 -18.79 19.11
N PRO A 80 3.68 -19.15 17.87
CA PRO A 80 3.15 -20.35 17.24
C PRO A 80 3.68 -21.63 17.91
N CYS A 81 2.90 -22.71 17.84
CA CYS A 81 3.38 -24.02 18.25
C CYS A 81 4.44 -24.58 17.30
N ASP A 82 5.25 -25.50 17.80
CA ASP A 82 6.27 -26.20 17.00
C ASP A 82 5.61 -26.90 15.81
N LYS A 83 6.32 -26.99 14.67
CA LYS A 83 5.82 -27.57 13.41
C LYS A 83 5.14 -28.94 13.61
N ASN A 84 5.70 -29.80 14.47
CA ASN A 84 5.18 -31.14 14.74
C ASN A 84 3.86 -31.16 15.52
N LYS A 85 3.49 -30.05 16.18
CA LYS A 85 2.26 -29.89 16.97
C LYS A 85 1.16 -29.15 16.19
N GLN A 86 1.44 -28.73 14.96
CA GLN A 86 0.46 -28.15 14.06
C GLN A 86 -0.42 -29.25 13.44
N VAL A 87 -1.65 -28.88 13.15
CA VAL A 87 -2.63 -29.69 12.40
C VAL A 87 -2.53 -29.24 10.93
N ASP A 88 -2.74 -30.17 9.99
CA ASP A 88 -2.52 -29.94 8.56
C ASP A 88 -1.12 -29.42 8.19
N LYS A 89 -0.11 -30.25 8.52
CA LYS A 89 1.33 -30.04 8.23
C LYS A 89 1.71 -29.53 6.84
N PRO A 90 1.09 -29.91 5.70
CA PRO A 90 1.65 -29.55 4.38
C PRO A 90 1.89 -28.05 4.20
N GLY A 91 0.96 -27.18 4.65
CA GLY A 91 1.10 -25.74 4.44
C GLY A 91 2.28 -25.10 5.20
N ILE A 92 2.55 -25.55 6.43
CA ILE A 92 3.65 -24.95 7.22
C ILE A 92 5.03 -25.39 6.73
N GLU A 93 5.15 -26.57 6.11
CA GLU A 93 6.43 -27.04 5.57
C GLU A 93 6.85 -26.26 4.31
N GLU A 94 5.87 -25.78 3.55
CA GLU A 94 6.06 -24.99 2.34
C GLU A 94 6.50 -23.55 2.65
N CYS A 95 6.17 -23.04 3.83
CA CYS A 95 6.50 -21.70 4.27
C CYS A 95 8.02 -21.44 4.33
N PRO A 96 8.59 -20.56 3.48
CA PRO A 96 10.05 -20.42 3.36
C PRO A 96 10.75 -19.91 4.62
N ILE A 97 10.07 -19.09 5.43
CA ILE A 97 10.66 -18.52 6.65
C ILE A 97 10.83 -19.58 7.75
N VAL A 98 9.96 -20.58 7.81
CA VAL A 98 10.03 -21.70 8.78
C VAL A 98 11.27 -22.58 8.54
N LYS A 99 11.82 -22.56 7.32
CA LYS A 99 13.05 -23.27 6.98
C LYS A 99 14.32 -22.56 7.49
N ARG A 100 14.25 -21.26 7.78
CA ARG A 100 15.41 -20.41 8.10
C ARG A 100 15.40 -19.91 9.53
N VAL A 101 14.20 -19.67 10.08
CA VAL A 101 14.00 -19.11 11.40
C VAL A 101 13.29 -20.14 12.29
N PRO A 102 13.78 -20.39 13.51
CA PRO A 102 13.08 -21.26 14.45
C PRO A 102 11.70 -20.71 14.81
N MET A 103 10.68 -21.57 14.88
CA MET A 103 9.31 -21.21 15.30
C MET A 103 9.26 -20.47 16.65
N ALA A 104 10.24 -20.72 17.54
CA ALA A 104 10.34 -20.05 18.83
C ALA A 104 10.69 -18.55 18.76
N ARG A 105 11.23 -18.08 17.63
CA ARG A 105 11.53 -16.66 17.37
C ARG A 105 10.44 -15.95 16.55
N MET A 106 9.41 -16.70 16.15
CA MET A 106 8.32 -16.16 15.36
C MET A 106 7.16 -15.73 16.24
N LEU A 107 6.38 -14.79 15.72
CA LEU A 107 5.07 -14.46 16.23
C LEU A 107 4.03 -14.84 15.19
N HIS A 108 2.92 -15.35 15.70
CA HIS A 108 1.69 -15.61 14.97
C HIS A 108 0.67 -14.55 15.37
N PHE A 109 -0.05 -14.02 14.40
CA PHE A 109 -1.18 -13.13 14.61
C PHE A 109 -2.29 -13.42 13.62
N ILE A 110 -3.50 -12.95 13.93
CA ILE A 110 -4.67 -13.12 13.07
C ILE A 110 -5.11 -11.78 12.50
N MET A 111 -5.76 -11.83 11.35
CA MET A 111 -6.44 -10.70 10.74
C MET A 111 -7.74 -11.16 10.05
N PRO A 112 -8.71 -10.27 9.85
CA PRO A 112 -9.89 -10.56 9.04
C PRO A 112 -9.51 -11.01 7.62
N TYR A 113 -10.15 -12.07 7.13
CA TYR A 113 -10.07 -12.40 5.71
C TYR A 113 -10.68 -11.25 4.90
N SER A 114 -9.89 -10.68 3.99
CA SER A 114 -10.23 -9.43 3.31
C SER A 114 -10.54 -9.59 1.82
N GLY A 115 -10.75 -10.82 1.37
CA GLY A 115 -11.15 -11.12 0.00
C GLY A 115 -9.99 -11.52 -0.90
N VAL A 116 -10.02 -11.07 -2.15
CA VAL A 116 -9.12 -11.55 -3.22
C VAL A 116 -8.37 -10.40 -3.90
N GLY A 117 -7.18 -10.66 -4.43
CA GLY A 117 -6.41 -9.65 -5.17
C GLY A 117 -7.10 -9.19 -6.46
N LEU A 118 -6.66 -8.03 -6.96
CA LEU A 118 -7.26 -7.32 -8.11
C LEU A 118 -7.52 -8.21 -9.34
N SER A 119 -6.53 -9.01 -9.76
CA SER A 119 -6.67 -9.88 -10.94
C SER A 119 -7.79 -10.90 -10.80
N LYS A 120 -7.91 -11.52 -9.62
CA LYS A 120 -8.96 -12.51 -9.34
C LYS A 120 -10.33 -11.83 -9.23
N PHE A 121 -10.38 -10.66 -8.58
CA PHE A 121 -11.59 -9.84 -8.52
C PHE A 121 -12.13 -9.52 -9.93
N LEU A 122 -11.27 -9.00 -10.81
CA LEU A 122 -11.65 -8.66 -12.18
C LEU A 122 -12.15 -9.88 -12.98
N ASN A 123 -11.46 -11.01 -12.86
CA ASN A 123 -11.87 -12.27 -13.51
C ASN A 123 -13.25 -12.73 -13.04
N ILE A 124 -13.54 -12.68 -11.73
CA ILE A 124 -14.85 -13.04 -11.17
C ILE A 124 -15.94 -12.13 -11.74
N HIS A 125 -15.70 -10.82 -11.84
CA HIS A 125 -16.70 -9.89 -12.38
C HIS A 125 -16.97 -10.11 -13.87
N ILE A 126 -15.92 -10.36 -14.67
CA ILE A 126 -16.08 -10.65 -16.11
C ILE A 126 -16.81 -11.96 -16.34
N GLN A 127 -16.35 -13.06 -15.72
CA GLN A 127 -16.93 -14.39 -15.93
C GLN A 127 -18.41 -14.43 -15.53
N ASN A 128 -18.77 -13.71 -14.47
CA ASN A 128 -20.15 -13.64 -13.98
C ASN A 128 -20.96 -12.49 -14.59
N LYS A 129 -20.41 -11.74 -15.57
CA LYS A 129 -21.05 -10.57 -16.19
C LYS A 129 -21.58 -9.55 -15.17
N ARG A 130 -20.86 -9.37 -14.06
CA ARG A 130 -21.22 -8.42 -12.99
C ARG A 130 -20.64 -7.04 -13.29
N GLN A 131 -21.37 -6.00 -12.93
CA GLN A 131 -20.87 -4.63 -13.00
C GLN A 131 -19.65 -4.46 -12.07
N ILE A 132 -18.60 -3.82 -12.55
CA ILE A 132 -17.42 -3.42 -11.81
C ILE A 132 -17.74 -2.03 -11.23
N PRO A 133 -17.75 -1.86 -9.90
CA PRO A 133 -18.07 -0.59 -9.25
C PRO A 133 -16.87 0.37 -9.35
N PHE A 134 -16.53 0.80 -10.58
CA PHE A 134 -15.28 1.49 -10.90
C PHE A 134 -15.07 2.78 -10.10
N GLU A 135 -16.02 3.71 -10.18
CA GLU A 135 -15.95 4.99 -9.45
C GLU A 135 -15.86 4.77 -7.94
N LYS A 136 -16.75 3.93 -7.38
CA LYS A 136 -16.76 3.60 -5.95
C LYS A 136 -15.44 2.97 -5.49
N THR A 137 -14.82 2.14 -6.32
CA THR A 137 -13.53 1.51 -6.03
C THR A 137 -12.42 2.57 -5.94
N ILE A 138 -12.40 3.54 -6.87
CA ILE A 138 -11.43 4.64 -6.84
C ILE A 138 -11.64 5.50 -5.61
N THR A 139 -12.89 5.93 -5.35
CA THR A 139 -13.24 6.70 -4.15
C THR A 139 -12.78 5.98 -2.90
N HIS A 140 -13.06 4.68 -2.76
CA HIS A 140 -12.72 3.90 -1.58
C HIS A 140 -11.19 3.75 -1.37
N LEU A 141 -10.41 3.60 -2.45
CA LEU A 141 -8.94 3.59 -2.37
C LEU A 141 -8.37 4.95 -1.97
N LEU A 142 -8.90 6.03 -2.53
CA LEU A 142 -8.48 7.39 -2.20
C LEU A 142 -8.86 7.74 -0.76
N GLU A 143 -10.05 7.33 -0.29
CA GLU A 143 -10.48 7.48 1.10
C GLU A 143 -9.56 6.72 2.05
N ALA A 144 -9.25 5.45 1.77
CA ALA A 144 -8.30 4.68 2.57
C ALA A 144 -6.94 5.39 2.69
N ALA A 145 -6.37 5.82 1.57
CA ALA A 145 -5.08 6.49 1.58
C ALA A 145 -5.12 7.89 2.22
N ALA A 146 -6.20 8.65 2.01
CA ALA A 146 -6.43 9.93 2.67
C ALA A 146 -6.53 9.76 4.19
N LEU A 147 -7.18 8.69 4.69
CA LEU A 147 -7.25 8.39 6.13
C LEU A 147 -5.86 8.11 6.72
N LEU A 148 -4.95 7.44 6.00
CA LEU A 148 -3.56 7.25 6.45
C LEU A 148 -2.83 8.60 6.55
N VAL A 149 -2.95 9.46 5.53
CA VAL A 149 -2.37 10.80 5.53
C VAL A 149 -2.92 11.66 6.67
N LEU A 150 -4.25 11.70 6.83
CA LEU A 150 -4.90 12.42 7.92
C LEU A 150 -4.64 11.79 9.30
N ASN A 151 -3.93 10.68 9.40
CA ASN A 151 -3.46 10.12 10.67
C ASN A 151 -1.93 10.07 10.77
N SER A 152 -1.24 10.79 9.88
CA SER A 152 0.22 10.91 9.87
C SER A 152 0.91 9.54 9.85
N PHE A 153 0.40 8.66 8.98
CA PHE A 153 0.89 7.30 8.81
C PHE A 153 1.19 7.02 7.34
N VAL A 154 2.25 6.26 7.08
CA VAL A 154 2.66 5.81 5.75
C VAL A 154 2.65 4.29 5.75
N HIS A 155 2.02 3.68 4.76
CA HIS A 155 2.06 2.24 4.54
C HIS A 155 3.40 1.80 3.93
N PHE A 156 3.92 2.57 2.96
CA PHE A 156 5.25 2.41 2.36
C PHE A 156 5.47 1.11 1.55
N ASP A 157 4.39 0.39 1.25
CA ASP A 157 4.41 -0.85 0.47
C ASP A 157 3.06 -1.13 -0.24
N ILE A 158 2.40 -0.08 -0.72
CA ILE A 158 1.13 -0.21 -1.42
C ILE A 158 1.37 -0.78 -2.82
N HIS A 159 0.82 -1.96 -3.10
CA HIS A 159 0.80 -2.56 -4.43
C HIS A 159 -0.43 -3.47 -4.63
N SER A 160 -0.67 -3.97 -5.84
CA SER A 160 -1.90 -4.73 -6.14
C SER A 160 -2.10 -5.98 -5.28
N GLU A 161 -1.02 -6.61 -4.82
CA GLU A 161 -1.13 -7.77 -3.91
C GLU A 161 -1.44 -7.41 -2.45
N ASN A 162 -1.23 -6.14 -2.06
CA ASN A 162 -1.58 -5.59 -0.74
C ASN A 162 -2.93 -4.84 -0.76
N VAL A 163 -3.70 -5.01 -1.85
CA VAL A 163 -5.06 -4.48 -2.01
C VAL A 163 -5.99 -5.65 -2.34
N LEU A 164 -6.81 -6.04 -1.36
CA LEU A 164 -7.76 -7.14 -1.48
C LEU A 164 -9.18 -6.62 -1.61
N PHE A 165 -9.98 -7.24 -2.48
CA PHE A 165 -11.37 -6.90 -2.71
C PHE A 165 -12.28 -7.83 -1.93
N ASP A 166 -13.05 -7.26 -0.99
CA ASP A 166 -13.96 -8.01 -0.14
C ASP A 166 -15.04 -8.72 -0.97
N ASP A 167 -15.20 -10.03 -0.77
CA ASP A 167 -16.10 -10.86 -1.57
C ASP A 167 -17.59 -10.44 -1.45
N LYS A 168 -17.96 -9.72 -0.39
CA LYS A 168 -19.35 -9.31 -0.11
C LYS A 168 -19.62 -7.89 -0.58
N THR A 169 -18.73 -6.95 -0.29
CA THR A 169 -18.93 -5.52 -0.63
C THR A 169 -18.32 -5.14 -1.97
N SER A 170 -17.45 -5.99 -2.53
CA SER A 170 -16.63 -5.69 -3.72
C SER A 170 -15.74 -4.45 -3.55
N MET A 171 -15.53 -3.98 -2.31
CA MET A 171 -14.70 -2.81 -2.03
C MET A 171 -13.29 -3.24 -1.64
N PRO A 172 -12.27 -2.47 -2.05
CA PRO A 172 -10.89 -2.78 -1.72
C PRO A 172 -10.57 -2.50 -0.25
N ARG A 173 -9.67 -3.29 0.32
CA ARG A 173 -9.05 -3.06 1.63
C ARG A 173 -7.54 -3.20 1.50
N ILE A 174 -6.83 -2.29 2.15
CA ILE A 174 -5.37 -2.31 2.22
C ILE A 174 -4.93 -3.22 3.37
N ILE A 175 -3.91 -4.04 3.12
CA ILE A 175 -3.36 -5.04 4.05
C ILE A 175 -1.83 -4.96 4.11
N ASP A 176 -1.23 -5.68 5.06
CA ASP A 176 0.23 -5.85 5.20
C ASP A 176 0.99 -4.56 5.51
N PHE A 177 0.95 -4.15 6.77
CA PHE A 177 1.59 -2.92 7.24
C PHE A 177 3.01 -3.16 7.78
N GLY A 178 3.68 -4.24 7.34
CA GLY A 178 5.03 -4.61 7.79
C GLY A 178 6.11 -3.55 7.54
N PHE A 179 5.92 -2.70 6.52
CA PHE A 179 6.79 -1.55 6.23
C PHE A 179 6.24 -0.21 6.71
N GLY A 180 5.05 -0.23 7.32
CA GLY A 180 4.38 0.98 7.75
C GLY A 180 5.19 1.74 8.81
N LEU A 181 5.02 3.06 8.84
CA LEU A 181 5.64 3.91 9.84
C LEU A 181 4.77 5.11 10.20
N SER A 182 4.79 5.48 11.48
CA SER A 182 4.26 6.77 11.90
C SER A 182 5.24 7.87 11.51
N VAL A 183 4.71 8.97 10.98
CA VAL A 183 5.51 10.17 10.65
C VAL A 183 6.16 10.77 11.90
N LYS A 184 5.50 10.61 13.05
CA LYS A 184 6.00 11.07 14.35
C LYS A 184 7.28 10.34 14.77
N ASP A 185 7.42 9.10 14.31
CA ASP A 185 8.53 8.23 14.66
C ASP A 185 9.69 8.31 13.67
N ILE A 186 9.60 9.10 12.59
CA ILE A 186 10.69 9.25 11.62
C ILE A 186 11.96 9.81 12.29
N ARG A 187 12.93 8.92 12.45
CA ARG A 187 14.31 9.13 12.92
C ARG A 187 15.26 8.15 12.24
N THR A 188 16.56 8.37 12.35
CA THR A 188 17.58 7.55 11.68
C THR A 188 17.37 6.05 11.93
N GLU A 189 17.13 5.65 13.18
CA GLU A 189 16.97 4.25 13.58
C GLU A 189 15.74 3.60 12.93
N THR A 190 14.66 4.35 12.78
CA THR A 190 13.44 3.86 12.11
C THR A 190 13.58 3.79 10.60
N LEU A 191 14.44 4.60 10.01
CA LEU A 191 14.70 4.56 8.57
C LEU A 191 15.66 3.42 8.22
N ASP A 192 16.58 3.06 9.13
CA ASP A 192 17.54 1.98 8.90
C ASP A 192 16.89 0.62 8.61
N THR A 193 15.66 0.39 9.09
CA THR A 193 14.89 -0.82 8.81
C THR A 193 13.99 -0.71 7.56
N ARG A 194 14.02 0.42 6.84
CA ARG A 194 13.11 0.76 5.71
C ARG A 194 13.81 0.81 4.37
N TRP A 195 15.13 0.69 4.38
CA TRP A 195 15.92 0.71 3.16
C TRP A 195 15.73 -0.57 2.36
N LYS A 196 15.24 -0.43 1.13
CA LYS A 196 15.09 -1.52 0.18
C LYS A 196 16.32 -1.60 -0.73
N VAL A 197 16.47 -2.75 -1.39
CA VAL A 197 17.46 -2.91 -2.46
C VAL A 197 17.09 -1.96 -3.60
N TYR A 198 18.10 -1.34 -4.23
CA TYR A 198 17.87 -0.52 -5.42
C TYR A 198 17.27 -1.37 -6.55
N THR A 199 15.99 -1.18 -6.83
CA THR A 199 15.23 -1.87 -7.88
C THR A 199 14.50 -0.84 -8.75
N PRO A 200 15.19 -0.28 -9.76
CA PRO A 200 14.68 0.87 -10.53
C PRO A 200 13.36 0.62 -11.25
N ASP A 201 13.03 -0.63 -11.56
CA ASP A 201 11.81 -1.06 -12.23
C ASP A 201 10.66 -1.41 -11.27
N TYR A 202 10.88 -1.38 -9.95
CA TYR A 202 9.82 -1.68 -8.97
C TYR A 202 8.68 -0.66 -9.10
N PRO A 203 7.46 -1.08 -9.48
CA PRO A 203 6.47 -0.16 -10.05
C PRO A 203 5.88 0.81 -9.02
N THR A 204 5.66 0.36 -7.79
CA THR A 204 4.86 1.09 -6.79
C THR A 204 5.67 1.87 -5.77
N GLU A 205 7.01 1.75 -5.80
CA GLU A 205 7.87 2.63 -5.01
C GLU A 205 8.01 3.97 -5.74
N ALA A 206 7.84 5.06 -4.99
CA ALA A 206 7.94 6.41 -5.50
C ALA A 206 9.34 6.68 -6.14
N PRO A 207 9.42 7.32 -7.31
CA PRO A 207 10.67 7.56 -8.04
C PRO A 207 11.81 8.17 -7.20
N GLU A 208 11.49 9.13 -6.34
CA GLU A 208 12.46 9.78 -5.45
C GLU A 208 13.01 8.83 -4.37
N ILE A 209 12.20 7.89 -3.87
CA ILE A 209 12.65 6.87 -2.91
C ILE A 209 13.58 5.89 -3.60
N THR A 210 13.22 5.42 -4.78
CA THR A 210 14.06 4.53 -5.58
C THR A 210 15.39 5.21 -5.95
N ALA A 211 15.39 6.51 -6.24
CA ALA A 211 16.60 7.27 -6.51
C ALA A 211 17.50 7.37 -5.26
N ILE A 212 16.93 7.59 -4.07
CA ILE A 212 17.66 7.58 -2.80
C ILE A 212 18.28 6.20 -2.54
N HIS A 213 17.56 5.10 -2.80
CA HIS A 213 18.14 3.75 -2.72
C HIS A 213 19.34 3.59 -3.68
N GLY A 214 19.23 4.11 -4.90
CA GLY A 214 20.34 4.14 -5.87
C GLY A 214 21.56 4.90 -5.33
N LEU A 215 21.38 6.10 -4.78
CA LEU A 215 22.47 6.89 -4.18
C LEU A 215 23.16 6.14 -3.04
N ARG A 216 22.38 5.49 -2.15
CA ARG A 216 22.93 4.69 -1.04
C ARG A 216 23.69 3.46 -1.54
N HIS A 217 23.31 2.93 -2.70
CA HIS A 217 24.00 1.86 -3.40
C HIS A 217 25.14 2.36 -4.30
N LYS A 218 25.52 3.64 -4.20
CA LYS A 218 26.58 4.30 -4.98
C LYS A 218 26.32 4.35 -6.48
N THR A 219 25.06 4.25 -6.90
CA THR A 219 24.64 4.51 -8.28
C THR A 219 24.67 6.04 -8.54
N PRO A 220 25.34 6.52 -9.60
CA PRO A 220 25.31 7.94 -9.94
C PRO A 220 23.89 8.45 -10.15
N LEU A 221 23.57 9.65 -9.63
CA LEU A 221 22.20 10.18 -9.64
C LEU A 221 21.55 10.18 -11.02
N ASN A 222 22.26 10.65 -12.05
CA ASN A 222 21.72 10.70 -13.41
C ASN A 222 21.42 9.31 -13.98
N THR A 223 22.26 8.31 -13.66
CA THR A 223 22.02 6.89 -13.99
C THR A 223 20.79 6.39 -13.26
N ALA A 224 20.69 6.65 -11.95
CA ALA A 224 19.56 6.20 -11.16
C ALA A 224 18.23 6.76 -11.68
N ILE A 225 18.18 8.06 -12.02
CA ILE A 225 17.00 8.70 -12.60
C ILE A 225 16.67 8.12 -13.97
N HIS A 226 17.67 7.93 -14.84
CA HIS A 226 17.45 7.31 -16.14
C HIS A 226 16.81 5.92 -16.01
N ASP A 227 17.40 5.06 -15.18
CA ASP A 227 16.93 3.69 -14.97
C ASP A 227 15.50 3.66 -14.39
N ILE A 228 15.17 4.61 -13.52
CA ILE A 228 13.82 4.75 -12.95
C ILE A 228 12.81 5.16 -14.02
N ILE A 229 13.09 6.21 -14.80
CA ILE A 229 12.17 6.72 -15.82
C ILE A 229 11.91 5.68 -16.91
N HIS A 230 12.96 4.94 -17.32
CA HIS A 230 12.85 3.91 -18.36
C HIS A 230 12.48 2.52 -17.82
N GLY A 231 12.66 2.27 -16.53
CA GLY A 231 12.37 0.98 -15.88
C GLY A 231 10.93 0.87 -15.41
N LYS A 232 10.40 1.87 -14.69
CA LYS A 232 9.08 1.79 -14.05
C LYS A 232 7.96 1.71 -15.07
N HIS A 233 7.25 0.59 -15.06
CA HIS A 233 6.09 0.36 -15.94
C HIS A 233 4.99 1.45 -15.82
N PRO A 234 4.65 1.96 -14.62
CA PRO A 234 3.63 3.02 -14.48
C PRO A 234 3.98 4.32 -15.23
N ILE A 235 5.26 4.66 -15.38
CA ILE A 235 5.68 5.83 -16.16
C ILE A 235 5.34 5.63 -17.64
N LYS A 236 5.67 4.47 -18.21
CA LYS A 236 5.34 4.12 -19.61
C LYS A 236 3.83 4.10 -19.84
N MET A 237 3.08 3.48 -18.92
CA MET A 237 1.62 3.47 -18.98
C MET A 237 1.03 4.88 -18.89
N SER A 238 1.56 5.74 -18.01
CA SER A 238 1.09 7.12 -17.85
C SER A 238 1.30 7.95 -19.12
N GLN A 239 2.38 7.70 -19.86
CA GLN A 239 2.59 8.36 -21.15
C GLN A 239 1.50 7.98 -22.15
N PHE A 240 1.21 6.69 -22.28
CA PHE A 240 0.23 6.19 -23.24
C PHE A 240 -1.20 6.57 -22.87
N ILE A 241 -1.58 6.41 -21.60
CA ILE A 241 -2.97 6.58 -21.14
C ILE A 241 -3.28 8.03 -20.78
N LEU A 242 -2.32 8.75 -20.19
CA LEU A 242 -2.55 10.07 -19.59
C LEU A 242 -1.88 11.20 -20.38
N GLY A 243 -1.00 10.88 -21.33
CA GLY A 243 -0.26 11.86 -22.12
C GLY A 243 0.92 12.51 -21.38
N ILE A 244 1.37 11.95 -20.25
CA ILE A 244 2.47 12.53 -19.49
C ILE A 244 3.80 12.19 -20.17
N LYS A 245 4.53 13.20 -20.65
CA LYS A 245 5.78 12.98 -21.39
C LYS A 245 6.89 12.47 -20.46
N MET A 246 7.60 11.43 -20.88
CA MET A 246 8.73 10.89 -20.12
C MET A 246 9.83 11.94 -19.90
N ASP A 247 10.14 12.77 -20.89
CA ASP A 247 11.16 13.83 -20.76
C ASP A 247 10.79 14.87 -19.69
N GLN A 248 9.49 15.16 -19.54
CA GLN A 248 9.01 16.04 -18.48
C GLN A 248 9.21 15.40 -17.11
N GLN A 249 8.88 14.10 -16.97
CA GLN A 249 9.11 13.35 -15.74
C GLN A 249 10.59 13.27 -15.36
N TYR A 250 11.45 12.98 -16.34
CA TYR A 250 12.91 12.95 -16.18
C TYR A 250 13.45 14.31 -15.71
N THR A 251 13.10 15.38 -16.43
CA THR A 251 13.57 16.74 -16.12
C THR A 251 13.09 17.19 -14.75
N SER A 252 11.81 16.95 -14.44
CA SER A 252 11.20 17.31 -13.16
C SER A 252 11.85 16.58 -11.98
N LEU A 253 12.02 15.26 -12.07
CA LEU A 253 12.69 14.47 -11.03
C LEU A 253 14.17 14.88 -10.89
N ARG A 254 14.89 15.07 -11.99
CA ARG A 254 16.28 15.52 -11.98
C ARG A 254 16.44 16.89 -11.33
N ASN A 255 15.58 17.85 -11.67
CA ASN A 255 15.60 19.17 -11.06
C ASN A 255 15.32 19.07 -9.56
N PHE A 256 14.36 18.26 -9.14
CA PHE A 256 14.10 18.03 -7.73
C PHE A 256 15.31 17.44 -7.00
N MET A 257 15.85 16.34 -7.50
CA MET A 257 16.95 15.63 -6.84
C MET A 257 18.23 16.48 -6.75
N ASN A 258 18.51 17.32 -7.74
CA ASN A 258 19.69 18.20 -7.74
C ASN A 258 19.55 19.45 -6.87
N ASN A 259 18.34 19.92 -6.62
CA ASN A 259 18.10 21.18 -5.87
C ASN A 259 17.58 20.95 -4.45
N SER A 260 17.25 19.71 -4.08
CA SER A 260 16.77 19.38 -2.75
C SER A 260 17.92 19.39 -1.74
N LYS A 261 17.88 20.35 -0.81
CA LYS A 261 18.87 20.47 0.27
C LYS A 261 19.04 19.16 1.06
N SER A 262 17.94 18.54 1.45
CA SER A 262 17.97 17.30 2.23
C SER A 262 18.61 16.13 1.46
N ILE A 263 18.50 16.12 0.13
CA ILE A 263 19.17 15.10 -0.70
C ILE A 263 20.67 15.39 -0.81
N MET A 264 21.05 16.64 -1.10
CA MET A 264 22.47 17.04 -1.22
C MET A 264 23.24 16.79 0.07
N GLU A 265 22.61 17.05 1.22
CA GLU A 265 23.20 16.86 2.55
C GLU A 265 23.02 15.44 3.10
N SER A 266 22.36 14.54 2.37
CA SER A 266 21.99 13.19 2.83
C SER A 266 21.17 13.18 4.13
N ASP A 267 20.38 14.24 4.38
CA ASP A 267 19.44 14.35 5.51
C ASP A 267 18.13 13.64 5.16
N TRP A 268 18.15 12.31 5.29
CA TRP A 268 17.00 11.48 4.97
C TRP A 268 15.84 11.67 5.95
N VAL A 269 16.11 12.04 7.20
CA VAL A 269 15.07 12.27 8.21
C VAL A 269 14.23 13.49 7.81
N SER A 270 14.86 14.61 7.46
CA SER A 270 14.13 15.79 7.00
C SER A 270 13.43 15.53 5.67
N PHE A 271 14.07 14.79 4.75
CA PHE A 271 13.43 14.39 3.51
C PHE A 271 12.13 13.61 3.75
N PHE A 272 12.19 12.54 4.55
CA PHE A 272 11.03 11.69 4.82
C PHE A 272 9.93 12.48 5.54
N LYS A 273 10.27 13.31 6.55
CA LYS A 273 9.29 14.15 7.25
C LYS A 273 8.59 15.17 6.35
N TYR A 274 9.24 15.63 5.29
CA TYR A 274 8.68 16.64 4.41
C TYR A 274 7.86 16.02 3.26
N TYR A 275 8.35 14.95 2.63
CA TYR A 275 7.76 14.41 1.39
C TYR A 275 6.87 13.17 1.58
N TRP A 276 6.73 12.65 2.80
CA TRP A 276 5.96 11.42 3.05
C TRP A 276 4.54 11.34 2.48
N PRO A 277 3.73 12.42 2.37
CA PRO A 277 2.38 12.29 1.84
C PRO A 277 2.37 11.81 0.38
N GLY A 278 3.47 12.05 -0.35
CA GLY A 278 3.62 11.66 -1.74
C GLY A 278 4.04 10.20 -1.95
N PHE A 279 4.51 9.49 -0.92
CA PHE A 279 5.07 8.14 -1.09
C PHE A 279 3.98 7.12 -1.44
N ASP A 280 2.95 7.03 -0.60
CA ASP A 280 1.80 6.15 -0.84
C ASP A 280 0.92 6.65 -1.99
N ALA A 281 0.91 7.97 -2.25
CA ALA A 281 0.17 8.55 -3.37
C ALA A 281 0.62 7.98 -4.73
N TRP A 282 1.93 7.75 -4.91
CA TRP A 282 2.45 7.08 -6.10
C TRP A 282 1.98 5.62 -6.20
N GLY A 283 2.04 4.87 -5.09
CA GLY A 283 1.59 3.48 -5.02
C GLY A 283 0.10 3.35 -5.34
N ILE A 284 -0.74 4.20 -4.74
CA ILE A 284 -2.17 4.28 -5.01
C ILE A 284 -2.45 4.67 -6.46
N GLY A 285 -1.77 5.68 -6.97
CA GLY A 285 -1.87 6.07 -8.38
C GLY A 285 -1.53 4.91 -9.33
N THR A 286 -0.53 4.11 -8.99
CA THR A 286 -0.14 2.91 -9.77
C THR A 286 -1.22 1.83 -9.72
N VAL A 287 -1.82 1.56 -8.56
CA VAL A 287 -2.93 0.59 -8.42
C VAL A 287 -4.15 1.06 -9.22
N ILE A 288 -4.52 2.34 -9.11
CA ILE A 288 -5.64 2.93 -9.86
C ILE A 288 -5.36 2.89 -11.36
N LEU A 289 -4.13 3.21 -11.80
CA LEU A 289 -3.77 3.15 -13.23
C LEU A 289 -3.91 1.74 -13.80
N LYS A 290 -3.47 0.71 -13.05
CA LYS A 290 -3.64 -0.70 -13.44
C LYS A 290 -5.12 -1.06 -13.56
N PHE A 291 -5.93 -0.64 -12.58
CA PHE A 291 -7.38 -0.88 -12.59
C PHE A 291 -8.08 -0.15 -13.75
N TYR A 292 -7.77 1.14 -13.95
CA TYR A 292 -8.27 1.95 -15.06
C TYR A 292 -7.91 1.33 -16.42
N SER A 293 -6.64 0.95 -16.60
CA SER A 293 -6.16 0.35 -17.86
C SER A 293 -6.95 -0.90 -18.21
N PHE A 294 -7.27 -1.73 -17.22
CA PHE A 294 -8.08 -2.91 -17.42
C PHE A 294 -9.53 -2.58 -17.78
N VAL A 295 -10.22 -1.76 -16.97
CA VAL A 295 -11.64 -1.44 -17.18
C VAL A 295 -11.86 -0.71 -18.50
N SER A 296 -10.92 0.15 -18.90
CA SER A 296 -10.97 0.89 -20.18
C SER A 296 -10.93 0.01 -21.43
N GLN A 297 -10.55 -1.27 -21.29
CA GLN A 297 -10.53 -2.23 -22.39
C GLN A 297 -11.85 -2.99 -22.54
N ILE A 298 -12.81 -2.81 -21.63
CA ILE A 298 -14.07 -3.55 -21.64
C ILE A 298 -15.16 -2.70 -22.33
N PRO A 299 -15.60 -3.05 -23.56
CA PRO A 299 -16.47 -2.19 -24.36
C PRO A 299 -17.84 -1.91 -23.75
N THR A 300 -18.33 -2.79 -22.86
CA THR A 300 -19.61 -2.58 -22.20
C THR A 300 -19.56 -1.40 -21.22
N TYR A 301 -18.43 -1.18 -20.56
CA TYR A 301 -18.27 -0.06 -19.62
C TYR A 301 -17.98 1.24 -20.36
N THR A 302 -17.11 1.19 -21.37
CA THR A 302 -16.65 2.42 -22.04
C THR A 302 -17.71 3.09 -22.92
N LYS A 303 -18.82 2.39 -23.19
CA LYS A 303 -19.98 2.92 -23.92
C LYS A 303 -21.02 3.60 -23.02
N GLU A 304 -20.93 3.47 -21.70
CA GLU A 304 -21.83 4.15 -20.77
C GLU A 304 -21.50 5.65 -20.73
N GLU A 305 -22.51 6.54 -20.75
CA GLU A 305 -22.26 7.99 -20.74
C GLU A 305 -21.53 8.44 -19.45
N SER A 306 -21.87 7.83 -18.31
CA SER A 306 -21.23 8.06 -17.02
C SER A 306 -19.73 7.73 -17.01
N TRP A 307 -19.29 6.79 -17.86
CA TRP A 307 -17.87 6.45 -17.98
C TRP A 307 -17.05 7.65 -18.43
N LYS A 308 -17.55 8.47 -19.35
CA LYS A 308 -16.78 9.60 -19.90
C LYS A 308 -16.39 10.59 -18.81
N GLU A 309 -17.35 10.97 -17.96
CA GLU A 309 -17.10 11.90 -16.85
C GLU A 309 -16.14 11.29 -15.82
N VAL A 310 -16.42 10.08 -15.35
CA VAL A 310 -15.60 9.40 -14.34
C VAL A 310 -14.19 9.13 -14.87
N SER A 311 -14.06 8.76 -16.14
CA SER A 311 -12.77 8.52 -16.81
C SER A 311 -11.92 9.79 -16.86
N GLU A 312 -12.48 10.93 -17.26
CA GLU A 312 -11.72 12.18 -17.31
C GLU A 312 -11.31 12.66 -15.91
N LYS A 313 -12.19 12.57 -14.91
CA LYS A 313 -11.82 12.83 -13.50
C LYS A 313 -10.70 11.90 -13.03
N THR A 314 -10.79 10.60 -13.37
CA THR A 314 -9.77 9.60 -13.01
C THR A 314 -8.43 9.92 -13.65
N LYS A 315 -8.40 10.23 -14.95
CA LYS A 315 -7.16 10.63 -15.65
C LYS A 315 -6.56 11.89 -15.04
N TYR A 316 -7.40 12.87 -14.68
CA TYR A 316 -6.95 14.11 -14.07
C TYR A 316 -6.21 13.84 -12.75
N ILE A 317 -6.79 13.08 -11.82
CA ILE A 317 -6.12 12.75 -10.56
C ILE A 317 -4.88 11.87 -10.77
N LEU A 318 -4.91 10.94 -11.73
CA LEU A 318 -3.76 10.10 -12.06
C LEU A 318 -2.57 10.93 -12.58
N ARG A 319 -2.82 12.00 -13.35
CA ARG A 319 -1.77 12.94 -13.77
C ARG A 319 -1.11 13.66 -12.60
N GLY A 320 -1.83 13.86 -11.50
CA GLY A 320 -1.29 14.41 -10.26
C GLY A 320 -0.54 13.37 -9.44
N LEU A 321 -1.16 12.21 -9.17
CA LEU A 321 -0.59 11.13 -8.33
C LEU A 321 0.68 10.52 -8.93
N LEU A 322 0.80 10.50 -10.26
CA LEU A 322 1.91 9.88 -11.00
C LEU A 322 2.95 10.89 -11.50
N ARG A 323 3.10 12.05 -10.86
CA ARG A 323 4.26 12.92 -11.07
C ARG A 323 5.50 12.31 -10.42
N ALA A 324 6.60 12.23 -11.18
CA ALA A 324 7.85 11.63 -10.71
C ALA A 324 8.52 12.49 -9.64
N SER A 325 8.46 13.82 -9.77
CA SER A 325 8.87 14.73 -8.71
C SER A 325 7.82 14.81 -7.60
N PRO A 326 8.19 14.65 -6.32
CA PRO A 326 7.25 14.81 -5.22
C PRO A 326 6.78 16.26 -5.04
N LEU A 327 7.49 17.26 -5.58
CA LEU A 327 7.04 18.66 -5.54
C LEU A 327 5.80 18.92 -6.39
N GLU A 328 5.64 18.16 -7.47
CA GLU A 328 4.51 18.29 -8.41
C GLU A 328 3.41 17.26 -8.12
N ARG A 329 3.70 16.24 -7.32
CA ARG A 329 2.78 15.15 -7.00
C ARG A 329 1.76 15.60 -5.96
N ILE A 330 0.47 15.47 -6.28
CA ILE A 330 -0.61 15.64 -5.29
C ILE A 330 -0.66 14.41 -4.35
N ASP A 331 -1.05 14.62 -3.10
CA ASP A 331 -1.31 13.51 -2.18
C ASP A 331 -2.74 12.95 -2.34
N CYS A 332 -3.06 11.88 -1.60
CA CYS A 332 -4.36 11.23 -1.70
C CYS A 332 -5.52 12.04 -1.10
N VAL A 333 -5.25 13.01 -0.21
CA VAL A 333 -6.29 13.91 0.31
C VAL A 333 -6.66 14.92 -0.78
N GLU A 334 -5.66 15.54 -1.42
CA GLU A 334 -5.83 16.41 -2.58
C GLU A 334 -6.55 15.67 -3.72
N ALA A 335 -6.12 14.44 -4.06
CA ALA A 335 -6.75 13.64 -5.11
C ALA A 335 -8.20 13.26 -4.79
N LEU A 336 -8.51 12.90 -3.55
CA LEU A 336 -9.88 12.62 -3.12
C LEU A 336 -10.76 13.87 -3.23
N TYR A 337 -10.25 15.05 -2.85
CA TYR A 337 -11.02 16.30 -2.91
C TYR A 337 -11.39 16.65 -4.35
N ILE A 338 -10.46 16.44 -5.28
CA ILE A 338 -10.69 16.65 -6.70
C ILE A 338 -11.68 15.63 -7.28
N PHE A 339 -11.58 14.36 -6.86
CA PHE A 339 -12.39 13.27 -7.41
C PHE A 339 -13.80 13.23 -6.83
N GLN A 340 -13.92 13.40 -5.51
CA GLN A 340 -15.15 13.28 -4.72
C GLN A 340 -15.15 14.30 -3.56
N PRO A 341 -15.38 15.60 -3.83
CA PRO A 341 -15.37 16.65 -2.82
C PRO A 341 -16.45 16.48 -1.73
N GLU A 342 -17.51 15.72 -2.03
CA GLU A 342 -18.61 15.42 -1.11
C GLU A 342 -18.33 14.20 -0.20
N SER A 343 -17.11 13.64 -0.22
CA SER A 343 -16.75 12.52 0.67
C SER A 343 -16.92 12.92 2.15
N ASP A 344 -17.39 11.98 2.96
CA ASP A 344 -17.55 12.15 4.42
C ASP A 344 -16.25 12.57 5.12
N ILE A 345 -15.08 12.26 4.52
CA ILE A 345 -13.77 12.68 5.04
C ILE A 345 -13.67 14.21 5.17
N PHE A 346 -14.28 14.96 4.24
CA PHE A 346 -14.23 16.43 4.23
C PHE A 346 -15.23 17.10 5.18
N LYS A 347 -16.03 16.32 5.91
CA LYS A 347 -16.79 16.82 7.06
C LYS A 347 -15.88 17.10 8.26
N SER A 348 -14.65 16.59 8.26
CA SER A 348 -13.66 16.87 9.30
C SER A 348 -12.90 18.17 9.02
N GLU A 349 -12.76 19.02 10.05
CA GLU A 349 -11.97 20.25 9.97
C GLU A 349 -10.53 19.97 9.55
N ARG A 350 -9.93 18.90 10.08
CA ARG A 350 -8.56 18.48 9.76
C ARG A 350 -8.35 18.26 8.25
N ALA A 351 -9.30 17.63 7.57
CA ALA A 351 -9.18 17.40 6.12
C ALA A 351 -9.25 18.70 5.32
N LEU A 352 -10.14 19.63 5.71
CA LEU A 352 -10.26 20.93 5.06
C LEU A 352 -9.03 21.80 5.28
N THR A 353 -8.51 21.84 6.51
CA THR A 353 -7.24 22.55 6.82
C THR A 353 -6.09 21.98 5.98
N TRP A 354 -5.99 20.65 5.86
CA TRP A 354 -4.96 20.02 5.03
C TRP A 354 -5.03 20.48 3.56
N ILE A 355 -6.23 20.51 2.97
CA ILE A 355 -6.43 20.99 1.60
C ILE A 355 -6.04 22.46 1.45
N GLN A 356 -6.39 23.31 2.42
CA GLN A 356 -6.03 24.73 2.40
C GLN A 356 -4.51 24.94 2.47
N GLU A 357 -3.83 24.25 3.40
CA GLU A 357 -2.38 24.30 3.57
C GLU A 357 -1.64 23.81 2.32
N LYS A 358 -2.07 22.67 1.76
CA LYS A 358 -1.49 22.15 0.52
C LYS A 358 -1.75 23.05 -0.66
N GLY A 359 -2.98 23.55 -0.81
CA GLY A 359 -3.36 24.48 -1.87
C GLY A 359 -2.48 25.75 -1.89
N ALA A 360 -2.13 26.29 -0.72
CA ALA A 360 -1.24 27.45 -0.61
C ALA A 360 0.20 27.17 -1.08
N LEU A 361 0.64 25.91 -1.03
CA LEU A 361 1.97 25.48 -1.47
C LEU A 361 2.03 25.13 -2.97
N ARG A 362 0.89 24.88 -3.62
CA ARG A 362 0.84 24.45 -5.02
C ARG A 362 0.83 25.64 -5.98
N LYS A 363 1.59 25.52 -7.07
CA LYS A 363 1.33 26.29 -8.29
C LYS A 363 0.16 25.62 -9.04
N PRO A 364 -0.70 26.37 -9.76
CA PRO A 364 -1.81 25.78 -10.51
C PRO A 364 -1.31 24.68 -11.45
N LEU A 365 -1.99 23.53 -11.48
CA LEU A 365 -1.71 22.48 -12.46
C LEU A 365 -2.00 23.05 -13.85
N SER A 366 -0.97 23.13 -14.70
CA SER A 366 -1.15 23.49 -16.10
C SER A 366 -2.03 22.42 -16.77
N THR A 367 -3.19 22.84 -17.25
CA THR A 367 -4.19 22.00 -17.95
C THR A 367 -3.63 21.34 -19.20
#